data_AF-A0A0Q9PSN4-F1
#
_entry.id   AF-A0A0Q9PSN4-F1
#
_cell.length_a   1.000
_cell.length_b   1.000
_cell.length_c   1.000
_cell.angle_alpha   90.00
_cell.angle_beta   90.00
_cell.angle_gamma   90.00
#
_symmetry.space_group_name_H-M   'P 1'
#
loop_
_entity.id
_entity.type
_entity.pdbx_description
1 polymer ?
#
loop_
_entity_poly.entity_id
_entity_poly.type
_entity_poly.pdbx_seq_one_letter_code
_entity_poly.pdbx_strand_id
1 'polypeptide(L)'
;MVVYNELVALTAGAGLLGFSAFLAHLIKGKHIDSEGWAGFFAVTGVLLLALGIHTTVTWPFGGNGFEYANIAFGQPAAGFGALLLFAAVYLWRHRTLYAGPVGEANGATLAAFKPVGIFVGALGLAMAVLAIAFVRFQLGAAPAVEPISGRFGHLPVLEALFLGGLWGIVALGALLFAIALWTDRPQLMRWAVWAWVVGGTVFLLFGAMNFYTHIGMYYNIEHGTMHKW
;
A
#
# COMPACT_ATOMS: atom_id res chain seq x y z
N MET A 1 13.08 -10.83 17.60
CA MET A 1 12.00 -10.18 16.84
C MET A 1 12.53 -9.96 15.45
N VAL A 2 11.74 -10.29 14.44
CA VAL A 2 12.15 -10.06 13.06
C VAL A 2 11.15 -9.11 12.44
N VAL A 3 11.62 -7.94 12.04
CA VAL A 3 10.87 -6.90 11.34
C VAL A 3 11.61 -6.66 10.03
N TYR A 4 10.98 -7.07 8.92
CA TYR A 4 11.41 -6.73 7.56
C TYR A 4 10.22 -6.28 6.71
N ASN A 5 9.54 -5.24 7.19
CA ASN A 5 8.40 -4.63 6.50
C ASN A 5 8.82 -3.40 5.66
N GLU A 6 10.10 -3.05 5.62
CA GLU A 6 10.64 -1.84 4.98
C GLU A 6 10.37 -1.90 3.49
N LEU A 7 10.73 -3.03 2.85
CA LEU A 7 10.50 -3.23 1.43
C LEU A 7 9.00 -3.35 1.12
N VAL A 8 8.20 -3.92 2.03
CA VAL A 8 6.73 -3.98 1.88
C VAL A 8 6.14 -2.57 1.87
N ALA A 9 6.48 -1.74 2.86
CA ALA A 9 5.98 -0.36 2.97
C ALA A 9 6.47 0.52 1.80
N LEU A 10 7.76 0.42 1.44
CA LEU A 10 8.34 1.14 0.31
C LEU A 10 7.63 0.79 -1.00
N THR A 11 7.45 -0.51 -1.26
CA THR A 11 6.82 -0.98 -2.49
C THR A 11 5.32 -0.68 -2.52
N ALA A 12 4.63 -0.76 -1.38
CA ALA A 12 3.23 -0.38 -1.26
C ALA A 12 3.06 1.12 -1.56
N GLY A 13 3.93 1.97 -1.00
CA GLY A 13 3.95 3.40 -1.27
C GLY A 13 4.18 3.71 -2.76
N ALA A 14 5.19 3.10 -3.36
CA ALA A 14 5.47 3.23 -4.78
C ALA A 14 4.29 2.75 -5.65
N GLY A 15 3.72 1.58 -5.34
CA GLY A 15 2.57 1.02 -6.04
C GLY A 15 1.33 1.92 -5.98
N LEU A 16 1.02 2.48 -4.80
CA LEU A 16 -0.08 3.43 -4.61
C LEU A 16 0.14 4.71 -5.44
N LEU A 17 1.35 5.26 -5.42
CA LEU A 17 1.70 6.46 -6.20
C LEU A 17 1.63 6.19 -7.71
N GLY A 18 2.17 5.06 -8.17
CA GLY A 18 2.12 4.67 -9.57
C GLY A 18 0.70 4.43 -10.05
N PHE A 19 -0.12 3.71 -9.28
CA PHE A 19 -1.54 3.50 -9.63
C PHE A 19 -2.31 4.82 -9.62
N SER A 20 -2.04 5.72 -8.67
CA SER A 20 -2.64 7.06 -8.63
C SER A 20 -2.29 7.89 -9.86
N ALA A 21 -1.02 7.87 -10.28
CA ALA A 21 -0.54 8.58 -11.46
C ALA A 21 -1.15 8.01 -12.76
N PHE A 22 -1.18 6.68 -12.89
CA PHE A 22 -1.86 5.98 -13.97
C PHE A 22 -3.34 6.38 -14.04
N LEU A 23 -4.04 6.34 -12.91
CA LEU A 23 -5.45 6.68 -12.84
C LEU A 23 -5.70 8.17 -13.15
N ALA A 24 -4.80 9.06 -12.71
CA ALA A 24 -4.86 10.47 -13.06
C ALA A 24 -4.65 10.72 -14.56
N HIS A 25 -3.78 9.94 -15.22
CA HIS A 25 -3.60 10.00 -16.67
C HIS A 25 -4.87 9.55 -17.41
N LEU A 26 -5.48 8.45 -16.95
CA LEU A 26 -6.72 7.91 -17.47
C LEU A 26 -7.87 8.94 -17.39
N ILE A 27 -8.08 9.55 -16.22
CA ILE A 27 -9.14 10.55 -16.00
C ILE A 27 -8.90 11.83 -16.84
N LYS A 28 -7.64 12.22 -17.03
CA LYS A 28 -7.27 13.43 -17.80
C LYS A 28 -7.24 13.19 -19.32
N GLY A 29 -7.56 11.98 -19.80
CA GLY A 29 -7.52 11.68 -21.23
C GLY A 29 -6.10 11.74 -21.80
N LYS A 30 -5.07 11.46 -20.99
CA LYS A 30 -3.68 11.43 -21.47
C LYS A 30 -3.36 10.09 -22.12
N HIS A 31 -2.43 10.11 -23.07
CA HIS A 31 -1.85 8.90 -23.63
C HIS A 31 -1.16 8.07 -22.51
N ILE A 32 -1.36 6.75 -22.55
CA ILE A 32 -0.82 5.80 -21.58
C ILE A 32 0.27 4.98 -22.28
N ASP A 33 1.51 5.11 -21.82
CA ASP A 33 2.58 4.18 -22.19
C ASP A 33 2.34 2.82 -21.51
N SER A 34 1.65 1.95 -22.23
CA SER A 34 1.18 0.67 -21.70
C SER A 34 2.31 -0.22 -21.22
N GLU A 35 3.43 -0.28 -21.96
CA GLU A 35 4.56 -1.17 -21.62
C GLU A 35 5.34 -0.63 -20.43
N GLY A 36 5.57 0.69 -20.36
CA GLY A 36 6.20 1.32 -19.21
C GLY A 36 5.41 1.11 -17.91
N TRP A 37 4.09 1.32 -17.96
CA TRP A 37 3.21 1.05 -16.81
C TRP A 37 3.11 -0.43 -16.47
N ALA A 38 3.07 -1.32 -17.48
CA ALA A 38 3.07 -2.75 -17.25
C ALA A 38 4.35 -3.22 -16.52
N GLY A 39 5.51 -2.75 -16.95
CA GLY A 39 6.79 -3.04 -16.30
C GLY A 39 6.83 -2.55 -14.86
N PHE A 40 6.40 -1.32 -14.61
CA PHE A 40 6.32 -0.77 -13.26
C PHE A 40 5.42 -1.61 -12.35
N PHE A 41 4.18 -1.88 -12.78
CA PHE A 41 3.23 -2.67 -11.99
C PHE A 41 3.66 -4.13 -11.81
N ALA A 42 4.40 -4.70 -12.77
CA ALA A 42 4.98 -6.03 -12.63
C ALA A 42 6.00 -6.05 -11.48
N VAL A 43 6.95 -5.11 -11.45
CA VAL A 43 7.97 -5.05 -10.39
C VAL A 43 7.34 -4.85 -9.02
N THR A 44 6.50 -3.83 -8.86
CA THR A 44 5.86 -3.55 -7.56
C THR A 44 4.90 -4.67 -7.16
N GLY A 45 4.19 -5.24 -8.13
CA GLY A 45 3.23 -6.32 -7.91
C GLY A 45 3.87 -7.63 -7.48
N VAL A 46 4.96 -8.05 -8.14
CA VAL A 46 5.71 -9.27 -7.76
C VAL A 46 6.26 -9.13 -6.36
N LEU A 47 6.92 -8.00 -6.04
CA LEU A 47 7.52 -7.78 -4.73
C LEU A 47 6.46 -7.82 -3.62
N LEU A 48 5.34 -7.10 -3.79
CA LEU A 48 4.26 -7.09 -2.80
C LEU A 48 3.57 -8.45 -2.67
N LEU A 49 3.32 -9.14 -3.78
CA LEU A 49 2.67 -10.45 -3.75
C LEU A 49 3.57 -11.49 -3.07
N ALA A 50 4.85 -11.56 -3.45
CA ALA A 50 5.80 -12.52 -2.88
C ALA A 50 6.00 -12.28 -1.37
N LEU A 51 6.28 -11.03 -0.98
CA LEU A 51 6.46 -10.67 0.43
C LEU A 51 5.15 -10.83 1.22
N GLY A 52 4.01 -10.48 0.62
CA GLY A 52 2.69 -10.61 1.23
C GLY A 52 2.29 -12.06 1.50
N ILE A 53 2.47 -12.95 0.51
CA ILE A 53 2.24 -14.39 0.65
C ILE A 53 3.18 -14.97 1.70
N HIS A 54 4.49 -14.67 1.61
CA HIS A 54 5.47 -15.11 2.60
C HIS A 54 5.05 -14.70 4.00
N THR A 55 4.71 -13.43 4.20
CA THR A 55 4.30 -12.89 5.51
C THR A 55 3.01 -13.56 6.01
N THR A 56 2.04 -13.78 5.12
CA THR A 56 0.74 -14.36 5.48
C THR A 56 0.84 -15.85 5.83
N VAL A 57 1.75 -16.60 5.21
CA VAL A 57 1.85 -18.06 5.37
C VAL A 57 2.88 -18.45 6.43
N THR A 58 3.98 -17.72 6.53
CA THR A 58 5.10 -18.07 7.43
C THR A 58 5.09 -17.31 8.75
N TRP A 59 4.32 -16.23 8.84
CA TRP A 59 4.19 -15.38 10.03
C TRP A 59 5.56 -14.96 10.61
N PRO A 60 6.43 -14.33 9.80
CA PRO A 60 7.79 -14.05 10.22
C PRO A 60 7.87 -12.95 11.28
N PHE A 61 6.87 -12.07 11.38
CA PHE A 61 6.81 -11.07 12.44
C PHE A 61 6.35 -11.77 13.72
N GLY A 62 7.28 -12.06 14.63
CA GLY A 62 6.99 -12.89 15.81
C GLY A 62 7.62 -12.39 17.11
N GLY A 63 6.89 -12.64 18.21
CA GLY A 63 7.29 -12.42 19.60
C GLY A 63 6.59 -11.23 20.25
N ASN A 64 6.16 -11.41 21.49
CA ASN A 64 5.69 -10.35 22.40
C ASN A 64 4.51 -9.51 21.87
N GLY A 65 3.59 -10.12 21.11
CA GLY A 65 2.36 -9.44 20.66
C GLY A 65 2.50 -8.68 19.34
N PHE A 66 3.61 -8.82 18.61
CA PHE A 66 3.81 -8.22 17.27
C PHE A 66 3.23 -9.05 16.11
N GLU A 67 2.62 -10.20 16.39
CA GLU A 67 2.13 -11.15 15.39
C GLU A 67 1.00 -10.55 14.52
N TYR A 68 0.27 -9.55 15.02
CA TYR A 68 -0.75 -8.83 14.24
C TYR A 68 -0.16 -8.17 12.99
N ALA A 69 1.15 -7.84 12.99
CA ALA A 69 1.82 -7.24 11.85
C ALA A 69 1.75 -8.15 10.61
N ASN A 70 1.68 -9.47 10.80
CA ASN A 70 1.57 -10.41 9.66
C ASN A 70 0.23 -10.24 8.95
N ILE A 71 -0.83 -10.01 9.72
CA ILE A 71 -2.17 -9.72 9.20
C ILE A 71 -2.18 -8.32 8.59
N ALA A 72 -1.70 -7.32 9.33
CA ALA A 72 -1.78 -5.92 8.94
C ALA A 72 -0.97 -5.58 7.68
N PHE A 73 0.22 -6.17 7.51
CA PHE A 73 1.09 -5.86 6.36
C PHE A 73 1.08 -6.98 5.31
N GLY A 74 1.00 -8.25 5.71
CA GLY A 74 1.09 -9.38 4.79
C GLY A 74 -0.12 -9.54 3.88
N GLN A 75 -1.32 -9.59 4.46
CA GLN A 75 -2.55 -9.83 3.69
C GLN A 75 -2.85 -8.67 2.72
N PRO A 76 -2.70 -7.38 3.12
CA PRO A 76 -2.93 -6.26 2.21
C PRO A 76 -1.87 -6.19 1.13
N ALA A 77 -0.60 -6.49 1.44
CA ALA A 77 0.47 -6.56 0.45
C ALA A 77 0.18 -7.66 -0.59
N ALA A 78 -0.27 -8.84 -0.17
CA ALA A 78 -0.65 -9.91 -1.09
C ALA A 78 -1.81 -9.48 -2.01
N GLY A 79 -2.88 -8.93 -1.43
CA GLY A 79 -4.05 -8.47 -2.18
C GLY A 79 -3.71 -7.34 -3.17
N PHE A 80 -2.95 -6.34 -2.71
CA PHE A 80 -2.55 -5.22 -3.57
C PHE A 80 -1.54 -5.64 -4.63
N GLY A 81 -0.57 -6.48 -4.29
CA GLY A 81 0.39 -7.05 -5.24
C GLY A 81 -0.29 -7.81 -6.36
N ALA A 82 -1.29 -8.64 -6.04
CA ALA A 82 -2.11 -9.34 -7.04
C ALA A 82 -2.84 -8.38 -7.99
N LEU A 83 -3.40 -7.29 -7.47
CA LEU A 83 -4.07 -6.25 -8.27
C LEU A 83 -3.09 -5.55 -9.23
N LEU A 84 -1.89 -5.23 -8.76
CA LEU A 84 -0.85 -4.62 -9.61
C LEU A 84 -0.37 -5.59 -10.69
N LEU A 85 -0.18 -6.87 -10.37
CA LEU A 85 0.14 -7.89 -11.38
C LEU A 85 -0.96 -8.07 -12.41
N PHE A 86 -2.22 -8.04 -11.97
CA PHE A 86 -3.35 -8.04 -12.90
C PHE A 86 -3.28 -6.83 -13.85
N ALA A 87 -3.04 -5.63 -13.32
CA ALA A 87 -2.86 -4.43 -14.14
C ALA A 87 -1.69 -4.57 -15.12
N ALA A 88 -0.56 -5.13 -14.68
CA ALA A 88 0.60 -5.38 -15.53
C ALA A 88 0.27 -6.31 -16.70
N VAL A 89 -0.35 -7.45 -16.42
CA VAL A 89 -0.76 -8.42 -17.45
C VAL A 89 -1.80 -7.81 -18.39
N TYR A 90 -2.78 -7.07 -17.84
CA TYR A 90 -3.81 -6.42 -18.63
C TYR A 90 -3.21 -5.42 -19.62
N LEU A 91 -2.33 -4.53 -19.16
CA LEU A 91 -1.66 -3.54 -20.01
C LEU A 91 -0.82 -4.22 -21.09
N TRP A 92 0.04 -5.17 -20.71
CA TRP A 92 0.89 -5.90 -21.65
C TRP A 92 0.11 -6.63 -22.74
N ARG A 93 -1.01 -7.27 -22.37
CA ARG A 93 -1.88 -8.01 -23.31
C ARG A 93 -2.62 -7.10 -24.28
N HIS A 94 -2.93 -5.87 -23.85
CA HIS A 94 -3.69 -4.90 -24.64
C HIS A 94 -2.82 -3.77 -25.22
N ARG A 95 -1.49 -3.94 -25.31
CA ARG A 95 -0.58 -2.90 -25.82
C ARG A 95 -0.99 -2.29 -27.18
N THR A 96 -1.62 -3.06 -28.05
CA THR A 96 -2.12 -2.59 -29.35
C THR A 96 -3.31 -1.63 -29.22
N LEU A 97 -4.17 -1.83 -28.22
CA LEU A 97 -5.27 -0.92 -27.88
C LEU A 97 -4.72 0.44 -27.44
N TYR A 98 -3.66 0.43 -26.64
CA TYR A 98 -3.01 1.65 -26.14
C TYR A 98 -2.18 2.38 -27.19
N ALA A 99 -1.80 1.74 -28.29
CA ALA A 99 -1.21 2.38 -29.46
C ALA A 99 -2.24 3.12 -30.33
N GLY A 100 -3.54 2.87 -30.09
CA GLY A 100 -4.66 3.45 -30.83
C GLY A 100 -5.20 4.75 -30.22
N PRO A 101 -6.45 5.12 -30.53
CA PRO A 101 -7.09 6.31 -30.00
C PRO A 101 -7.24 6.28 -28.48
N VAL A 102 -6.80 7.35 -27.81
CA VAL A 102 -6.81 7.46 -26.33
C VAL A 102 -8.20 7.24 -25.72
N GLY A 103 -9.26 7.75 -26.37
CA GLY A 103 -10.63 7.61 -25.86
C GLY A 103 -11.10 6.14 -25.79
N GLU A 104 -10.73 5.33 -26.79
CA GLU A 104 -11.09 3.91 -26.85
C GLU A 104 -10.34 3.11 -25.78
N ALA A 105 -9.02 3.31 -25.69
CA ALA A 105 -8.20 2.68 -24.66
C ALA A 105 -8.68 3.03 -23.25
N ASN A 106 -8.99 4.30 -22.99
CA ASN A 106 -9.44 4.75 -21.68
C ASN A 106 -10.82 4.18 -21.31
N GLY A 107 -11.76 4.17 -22.27
CA GLY A 107 -13.08 3.60 -22.07
C GLY A 107 -13.02 2.09 -21.75
N ALA A 108 -12.23 1.34 -22.51
CA ALA A 108 -12.02 -0.09 -22.27
C ALA A 108 -11.36 -0.37 -20.91
N THR A 109 -10.39 0.46 -20.50
CA THR A 109 -9.73 0.36 -19.20
C THR A 109 -10.70 0.57 -18.05
N LEU A 110 -11.53 1.62 -18.11
CA LEU A 110 -12.55 1.91 -17.09
C LEU A 110 -13.58 0.78 -17.00
N ALA A 111 -13.97 0.20 -18.14
CA ALA A 111 -14.85 -0.97 -18.16
C ALA A 111 -14.20 -2.19 -17.49
N ALA A 112 -12.91 -2.45 -17.75
CA ALA A 112 -12.15 -3.52 -17.12
C ALA A 112 -11.99 -3.33 -15.60
N PHE A 113 -11.99 -2.08 -15.12
CA PHE A 113 -11.90 -1.77 -13.70
C PHE A 113 -13.19 -2.07 -12.92
N LYS A 114 -14.38 -2.06 -13.54
CA LYS A 114 -15.65 -2.31 -12.83
C LYS A 114 -15.66 -3.63 -12.04
N PRO A 115 -15.37 -4.81 -12.63
CA PRO A 115 -15.33 -6.07 -11.87
C PRO A 115 -14.21 -6.08 -10.82
N VAL A 116 -13.04 -5.52 -11.13
CA VAL A 116 -11.91 -5.38 -10.19
C VAL A 116 -12.29 -4.52 -8.98
N GLY A 117 -13.14 -3.53 -9.19
CA GLY A 117 -13.66 -2.63 -8.17
C GLY A 117 -14.36 -3.34 -7.01
N ILE A 118 -14.91 -4.54 -7.23
CA ILE A 118 -15.50 -5.36 -6.14
C ILE A 118 -14.40 -5.76 -5.14
N PHE A 119 -13.30 -6.32 -5.63
CA PHE A 119 -12.21 -6.76 -4.77
C PHE A 119 -11.47 -5.56 -4.15
N VAL A 120 -11.27 -4.47 -4.90
CA VAL A 120 -10.70 -3.23 -4.35
C VAL A 120 -11.59 -2.68 -3.23
N GLY A 121 -12.91 -2.67 -3.40
CA GLY A 121 -13.85 -2.24 -2.37
C GLY A 121 -13.81 -3.13 -1.12
N ALA A 122 -13.80 -4.46 -1.30
CA ALA A 122 -13.69 -5.43 -0.21
C ALA A 122 -12.37 -5.28 0.57
N LEU A 123 -11.25 -5.12 -0.14
CA LEU A 123 -9.96 -4.85 0.49
C LEU A 123 -9.96 -3.50 1.21
N GLY A 124 -10.61 -2.48 0.64
CA GLY A 124 -10.84 -1.18 1.28
C GLY A 124 -11.63 -1.28 2.60
N LEU A 125 -12.67 -2.12 2.65
CA LEU A 125 -13.40 -2.40 3.88
C LEU A 125 -12.50 -3.06 4.93
N ALA A 126 -11.69 -4.04 4.53
CA ALA A 126 -10.71 -4.66 5.42
C ALA A 126 -9.72 -3.62 5.98
N MET A 127 -9.26 -2.67 5.14
CA MET A 127 -8.32 -1.62 5.57
C MET A 127 -9.00 -0.62 6.51
N ALA A 128 -10.29 -0.35 6.33
CA ALA A 128 -11.06 0.50 7.24
C ALA A 128 -11.20 -0.15 8.63
N VAL A 129 -11.47 -1.46 8.68
CA VAL A 129 -11.52 -2.20 9.94
C VAL A 129 -10.14 -2.29 10.58
N LEU A 130 -9.08 -2.47 9.77
CA LEU A 130 -7.70 -2.45 10.24
C LEU A 130 -7.33 -1.11 10.86
N ALA A 131 -7.71 0.00 10.23
CA ALA A 131 -7.52 1.35 10.78
C ALA A 131 -8.15 1.49 12.17
N ILE A 132 -9.39 1.02 12.34
CA ILE A 132 -10.07 1.00 13.64
C ILE A 132 -9.31 0.12 14.63
N ALA A 133 -8.85 -1.06 14.22
CA ALA A 133 -8.12 -1.98 15.08
C ALA A 133 -6.80 -1.37 15.60
N PHE A 134 -6.03 -0.70 14.73
CA PHE A 134 -4.81 -0.01 15.13
C PHE A 134 -5.07 1.00 16.26
N VAL A 135 -6.08 1.85 16.09
CA VAL A 135 -6.45 2.87 17.10
C VAL A 135 -7.02 2.22 18.36
N ARG A 136 -7.94 1.27 18.22
CA ARG A 136 -8.66 0.66 19.34
C ARG A 136 -7.76 -0.15 20.26
N PHE A 137 -6.82 -0.89 19.68
CA PHE A 137 -5.90 -1.77 20.40
C PHE A 137 -4.50 -1.16 20.58
N GLN A 138 -4.31 0.10 20.18
CA GLN A 138 -3.04 0.83 20.29
C GLN A 138 -1.86 0.05 19.69
N LEU A 139 -2.07 -0.49 18.50
CA LEU A 139 -1.07 -1.28 17.78
C LEU A 139 0.00 -0.37 17.18
N GLY A 140 1.20 -0.93 16.97
CA GLY A 140 2.30 -0.25 16.29
C GLY A 140 3.30 0.46 17.20
N ALA A 141 3.19 0.28 18.53
CA ALA A 141 4.10 0.85 19.50
C ALA A 141 5.55 0.40 19.24
N ALA A 142 6.42 1.32 18.82
CA ALA A 142 7.82 1.05 18.54
C ALA A 142 8.60 0.80 19.84
N PRO A 143 9.47 -0.23 19.89
CA PRO A 143 10.32 -0.47 21.04
C PRO A 143 11.22 0.73 21.35
N ALA A 144 11.50 1.00 22.63
CA ALA A 144 12.37 2.11 23.02
C ALA A 144 13.79 2.02 22.43
N VAL A 145 14.25 0.82 22.07
CA VAL A 145 15.54 0.59 21.40
C VAL A 145 15.56 1.01 19.93
N GLU A 146 14.40 1.24 19.32
CA GLU A 146 14.30 1.69 17.93
C GLU A 146 14.64 3.20 17.81
N PRO A 147 15.55 3.60 16.91
CA PRO A 147 15.80 5.00 16.58
C PRO A 147 14.53 5.70 16.08
N ILE A 148 14.43 7.01 16.33
CA ILE A 148 13.31 7.86 15.90
C ILE A 148 11.95 7.47 16.52
N SER A 149 11.31 6.40 16.05
CA SER A 149 9.98 5.93 16.48
C SER A 149 9.96 5.53 17.95
N GLY A 150 10.98 4.80 18.41
CA GLY A 150 11.13 4.38 19.81
C GLY A 150 11.24 5.53 20.83
N ARG A 151 11.42 6.79 20.40
CA ARG A 151 11.29 7.96 21.29
C ARG A 151 9.84 8.16 21.76
N PHE A 152 8.88 7.74 20.95
CA PHE A 152 7.45 7.90 21.20
C PHE A 152 6.79 6.61 21.70
N GLY A 153 7.53 5.51 21.90
CA GLY A 153 6.97 4.23 22.36
C GLY A 153 6.24 4.28 23.72
N HIS A 154 6.48 5.33 24.53
CA HIS A 154 5.75 5.60 25.77
C HIS A 154 4.36 6.25 25.53
N LEU A 155 4.07 6.67 24.30
CA LEU A 155 2.82 7.27 23.82
C LEU A 155 2.23 6.40 22.70
N PRO A 156 1.77 5.16 23.00
CA PRO A 156 1.34 4.20 21.99
C PRO A 156 0.15 4.70 21.15
N VAL A 157 -0.65 5.64 21.69
CA VAL A 157 -1.73 6.30 20.95
C VAL A 157 -1.24 7.08 19.74
N LEU A 158 -0.03 7.64 19.78
CA LEU A 158 0.51 8.46 18.68
C LEU A 158 0.76 7.60 17.44
N GLU A 159 1.45 6.47 17.61
CA GLU A 159 1.75 5.55 16.52
C GLU A 159 0.50 4.81 16.04
N ALA A 160 -0.40 4.47 16.96
CA ALA A 160 -1.70 3.89 16.63
C ALA A 160 -2.55 4.83 15.77
N LEU A 161 -2.59 6.13 16.08
CA LEU A 161 -3.28 7.14 15.27
C LEU A 161 -2.57 7.36 13.93
N PHE A 162 -1.24 7.34 13.89
CA PHE A 162 -0.47 7.47 12.67
C PHE A 162 -0.73 6.30 11.70
N LEU A 163 -0.50 5.07 12.15
CA LEU A 163 -0.70 3.87 11.32
C LEU A 163 -2.18 3.62 11.03
N GLY A 164 -3.06 3.81 12.02
CA GLY A 164 -4.51 3.72 11.82
C GLY A 164 -5.01 4.75 10.81
N GLY A 165 -4.55 6.00 10.91
CA GLY A 165 -4.86 7.05 9.95
C GLY A 165 -4.35 6.73 8.55
N LEU A 166 -3.15 6.17 8.44
CA LEU A 166 -2.56 5.75 7.16
C LEU A 166 -3.40 4.64 6.49
N TRP A 167 -3.77 3.60 7.24
CA TRP A 167 -4.70 2.57 6.74
C TRP A 167 -6.06 3.16 6.36
N GLY A 168 -6.57 4.11 7.15
CA GLY A 168 -7.83 4.81 6.89
C GLY A 168 -7.82 5.61 5.59
N ILE A 169 -6.71 6.28 5.27
CA ILE A 169 -6.54 7.01 4.00
C ILE A 169 -6.52 6.05 2.82
N VAL A 170 -5.80 4.93 2.92
CA VAL A 170 -5.80 3.91 1.85
C VAL A 170 -7.18 3.28 1.66
N ALA A 171 -7.87 2.99 2.77
CA ALA A 171 -9.24 2.48 2.78
C ALA A 171 -10.19 3.46 2.08
N LEU A 172 -10.12 4.75 2.43
CA LEU A 172 -10.92 5.80 1.81
C LEU A 172 -10.70 5.83 0.29
N GLY A 173 -9.46 5.77 -0.17
CA GLY A 173 -9.15 5.72 -1.60
C GLY A 173 -9.79 4.52 -2.30
N ALA A 174 -9.65 3.33 -1.72
CA ALA A 174 -10.21 2.09 -2.26
C ALA A 174 -11.75 2.09 -2.30
N LEU A 175 -12.39 2.57 -1.25
CA LEU A 175 -13.85 2.67 -1.19
C LEU A 175 -14.38 3.72 -2.17
N LEU A 176 -13.75 4.90 -2.25
CA LEU A 176 -14.14 5.93 -3.21
C LEU A 176 -13.96 5.45 -4.66
N PHE A 177 -12.88 4.73 -4.95
CA PHE A 177 -12.66 4.12 -6.27
C PHE A 177 -13.76 3.13 -6.63
N ALA A 178 -14.07 2.19 -5.73
CA ALA A 178 -15.13 1.21 -5.96
C ALA A 178 -16.50 1.88 -6.15
N ILE A 179 -16.85 2.83 -5.28
CA ILE A 179 -18.10 3.60 -5.39
C ILE A 179 -18.15 4.38 -6.70
N ALA A 180 -17.05 5.04 -7.11
CA ALA A 180 -17.00 5.79 -8.35
C ALA A 180 -17.35 4.93 -9.57
N LEU A 181 -16.79 3.72 -9.64
CA LEU A 181 -17.00 2.78 -10.75
C LEU A 181 -18.41 2.19 -10.78
N TRP A 182 -18.98 1.88 -9.62
CA TRP A 182 -20.29 1.21 -9.52
C TRP A 182 -21.48 2.15 -9.51
N THR A 183 -21.28 3.42 -9.16
CA THR A 183 -22.33 4.45 -9.18
C THR A 183 -22.23 5.40 -10.36
N ASP A 184 -21.29 5.15 -11.29
CA ASP A 184 -20.97 6.00 -12.42
C ASP A 184 -20.76 7.48 -12.00
N ARG A 185 -20.04 7.67 -10.89
CA ARG A 185 -19.68 8.98 -10.32
C ARG A 185 -18.18 9.27 -10.50
N PRO A 186 -17.73 9.62 -11.71
CA PRO A 186 -16.30 9.78 -12.03
C PRO A 186 -15.61 10.85 -11.18
N GLN A 187 -16.36 11.84 -10.68
CA GLN A 187 -15.83 12.87 -9.78
C GLN A 187 -15.25 12.32 -8.48
N LEU A 188 -15.66 11.12 -8.04
CA LEU A 188 -15.10 10.47 -6.85
C LEU A 188 -13.72 9.88 -7.10
N MET A 189 -13.38 9.54 -8.35
CA MET A 189 -12.06 8.99 -8.68
C MET A 189 -10.94 9.99 -8.39
N ARG A 190 -11.19 11.30 -8.52
CA ARG A 190 -10.19 12.34 -8.19
C ARG A 190 -9.80 12.29 -6.71
N TRP A 191 -10.77 11.99 -5.84
CA TRP A 191 -10.57 11.92 -4.40
C TRP A 191 -9.88 10.60 -4.02
N ALA A 192 -10.19 9.52 -4.72
CA ALA A 192 -9.45 8.26 -4.59
C ALA A 192 -7.96 8.45 -4.94
N VAL A 193 -7.67 9.12 -6.06
CA VAL A 193 -6.30 9.50 -6.47
C VAL A 193 -5.61 10.28 -5.36
N TRP A 194 -6.23 11.33 -4.82
CA TRP A 194 -5.62 12.12 -3.75
C TRP A 194 -5.35 11.34 -2.48
N ALA A 195 -6.30 10.49 -2.06
CA ALA A 195 -6.12 9.64 -0.89
C ALA A 195 -4.91 8.72 -1.07
N TRP A 196 -4.77 8.07 -2.22
CA TRP A 196 -3.62 7.20 -2.50
C TRP A 196 -2.32 7.96 -2.77
N VAL A 197 -2.34 9.19 -3.26
CA VAL A 197 -1.14 10.04 -3.34
C VAL A 197 -0.64 10.35 -1.94
N VAL A 198 -1.52 10.78 -1.03
CA VAL A 198 -1.15 11.08 0.36
C VAL A 198 -0.68 9.80 1.06
N GLY A 199 -1.49 8.75 1.05
CA GLY A 199 -1.15 7.48 1.69
C GLY A 199 0.11 6.85 1.11
N GLY A 200 0.26 6.86 -0.22
CA GLY A 200 1.43 6.33 -0.91
C GLY A 200 2.71 7.10 -0.60
N THR A 201 2.64 8.43 -0.52
CA THR A 201 3.79 9.27 -0.11
C THR A 201 4.21 8.94 1.32
N VAL A 202 3.25 8.87 2.25
CA VAL A 202 3.54 8.55 3.65
C VAL A 202 4.11 7.13 3.78
N PHE A 203 3.52 6.12 3.12
CA PHE A 203 4.06 4.75 3.11
C PHE A 203 5.47 4.67 2.53
N LEU A 204 5.74 5.39 1.44
CA LEU A 204 7.05 5.38 0.80
C LEU A 204 8.11 5.99 1.72
N LEU A 205 7.84 7.18 2.28
CA LEU A 205 8.77 7.85 3.18
C LEU A 205 8.96 7.07 4.49
N PHE A 206 7.88 6.54 5.05
CA PHE A 206 7.92 5.70 6.24
C PHE A 206 8.71 4.42 5.99
N GLY A 207 8.45 3.71 4.89
CA GLY A 207 9.20 2.52 4.50
C GLY A 207 10.69 2.80 4.26
N ALA A 208 11.03 3.93 3.62
CA ALA A 208 12.41 4.36 3.45
C ALA A 208 13.10 4.64 4.80
N MET A 209 12.40 5.30 5.72
CA MET A 209 12.90 5.55 7.08
C MET A 209 13.10 4.25 7.87
N ASN A 210 12.24 3.24 7.68
CA ASN A 210 12.36 1.98 8.40
C ASN A 210 13.66 1.21 8.09
N PHE A 211 14.27 1.40 6.93
CA PHE A 211 15.62 0.86 6.69
C PHE A 211 16.61 1.37 7.73
N TYR A 212 16.55 2.66 8.05
CA TYR A 212 17.42 3.24 9.06
C TYR A 212 17.02 2.81 10.48
N THR A 213 15.72 2.89 10.83
CA THR A 213 15.29 2.60 12.20
C THR A 213 15.42 1.13 12.55
N HIS A 214 15.09 0.21 11.65
CA HIS A 214 15.20 -1.22 11.96
C HIS A 214 16.65 -1.69 12.03
N ILE A 215 17.52 -1.24 11.12
CA ILE A 215 18.96 -1.55 11.22
C ILE A 215 19.52 -1.03 12.55
N GLY A 216 19.20 0.22 12.93
CA GLY A 216 19.64 0.78 14.20
C GLY A 216 19.05 0.06 15.42
N MET A 217 17.80 -0.43 15.33
CA MET A 217 17.18 -1.25 16.37
C MET A 217 17.97 -2.55 16.58
N TYR A 218 18.26 -3.29 15.52
CA TYR A 218 19.04 -4.54 15.63
C TYR A 218 20.44 -4.27 16.19
N TYR A 219 21.10 -3.20 15.73
CA TYR A 219 22.40 -2.80 16.26
C TYR A 219 22.34 -2.52 17.77
N ASN A 220 21.35 -1.74 18.21
CA ASN A 220 21.13 -1.42 19.63
C ASN A 220 20.88 -2.66 20.48
N ILE A 221 20.10 -3.62 19.98
CA ILE A 221 19.82 -4.89 20.66
C ILE A 221 21.12 -5.71 20.79
N GLU A 222 21.88 -5.83 19.70
CA GLU A 222 23.10 -6.66 19.66
C GLU A 222 24.21 -6.11 20.56
N HIS A 223 24.38 -4.78 20.61
CA HIS A 223 25.49 -4.13 21.29
C HIS A 223 25.13 -3.56 22.67
N GLY A 224 23.87 -3.66 23.09
CA GLY A 224 23.38 -3.05 24.33
C GLY A 224 23.45 -1.52 24.31
N THR A 225 23.37 -0.91 23.12
CA THR A 225 23.44 0.54 22.93
C THR A 225 22.04 1.15 22.83
N MET A 226 21.97 2.49 22.83
CA MET A 226 20.72 3.25 22.71
C MET A 226 20.88 4.42 21.72
N HIS A 227 21.43 4.15 20.54
CA HIS A 227 21.50 5.13 19.46
C HIS A 227 20.07 5.54 19.05
N LYS A 228 19.82 6.85 19.05
CA LYS A 228 18.50 7.42 18.74
C LYS A 228 18.45 8.13 17.38
N TRP A 229 19.62 8.28 16.74
CA TRP A 229 19.91 8.96 15.48
C TRP A 229 21.31 8.52 15.00
#